data_AF-A0AAV4V7G7-F1
#
_entry.id   AF-A0AAV4V7G7-F1
#
_cell.length_a   1.000
_cell.length_b   1.000
_cell.length_c   1.000
_cell.angle_alpha   90.00
_cell.angle_beta   90.00
_cell.angle_gamma   90.00
#
_symmetry.space_group_name_H-M   'P 1'
#
loop_
_entity.id
_entity.type
_entity.pdbx_description
1 polymer ?
#
loop_
_entity_poly.entity_id
_entity_poly.type
_entity_poly.pdbx_seq_one_letter_code
_entity_poly.pdbx_strand_id
1 'polypeptide(L)'
;MWRIAAINVAVPILKQQTRYKDFNDQELRIRLQNAVLPSMVNVISWEVPPVIHDMVLVQGKAKDAVTTTKFIGPTYIPNTYRKLIMLDDIKKRPLIVILLLPVEKCHVKPRKHWMNLEEIEFFKMSKSHKTAHKI
;
A
#
# COMPACT_ATOMS: atom_id res chain seq x y z
N MET A 1 2.83 -16.63 5.30
CA MET A 1 1.93 -17.15 4.24
C MET A 1 1.17 -16.03 3.50
N TRP A 2 0.50 -15.11 4.19
CA TRP A 2 -0.29 -14.03 3.55
C TRP A 2 0.41 -13.21 2.47
N ARG A 3 1.71 -12.89 2.63
CA ARG A 3 2.46 -12.11 1.64
C ARG A 3 2.50 -12.76 0.26
N ILE A 4 2.82 -14.05 0.17
CA ILE A 4 2.93 -14.75 -1.12
C ILE A 4 1.56 -14.82 -1.80
N ALA A 5 0.50 -15.12 -1.05
CA ALA A 5 -0.86 -15.12 -1.55
C ALA A 5 -1.27 -13.73 -2.07
N ALA A 6 -0.99 -12.67 -1.31
CA ALA A 6 -1.27 -11.29 -1.70
C ALA A 6 -0.52 -10.89 -2.98
N ILE A 7 0.75 -11.27 -3.11
CA ILE A 7 1.54 -11.02 -4.32
C ILE A 7 0.92 -11.73 -5.54
N ASN A 8 0.55 -13.00 -5.40
CA ASN A 8 -0.05 -13.76 -6.50
C ASN A 8 -1.37 -13.15 -6.98
N VAL A 9 -2.17 -12.57 -6.07
CA VAL A 9 -3.40 -11.84 -6.42
C VAL A 9 -3.08 -10.48 -7.06
N ALA A 10 -2.06 -9.78 -6.58
CA ALA A 10 -1.74 -8.43 -7.04
C ALA A 10 -1.11 -8.36 -8.44
N VAL A 11 -0.32 -9.36 -8.84
CA VAL A 11 0.33 -9.40 -10.18
C VAL A 11 -0.69 -9.20 -11.32
N PRO A 12 -1.75 -10.01 -11.48
CA PRO A 12 -2.69 -9.84 -12.58
C PRO A 12 -3.48 -8.52 -12.52
N ILE A 13 -3.68 -7.94 -11.33
CA ILE A 13 -4.36 -6.65 -11.15
C ILE A 13 -3.48 -5.51 -11.68
N LEU A 14 -2.19 -5.54 -11.34
CA LEU A 14 -1.24 -4.52 -11.80
C LEU A 14 -1.07 -4.56 -13.32
N LYS A 15 -0.97 -5.75 -13.93
CA LYS A 15 -0.82 -5.88 -15.40
C LYS A 15 -1.92 -5.18 -16.21
N GLN A 16 -3.11 -5.02 -15.64
CA GLN A 16 -4.22 -4.34 -16.30
C GLN A 16 -4.11 -2.81 -16.26
N GLN A 17 -3.21 -2.27 -15.44
CA GLN A 17 -3.04 -0.83 -15.29
C GLN A 17 -2.00 -0.33 -16.29
N THR A 18 -2.31 0.78 -16.97
CA THR A 18 -1.45 1.38 -18.00
C THR A 18 -0.02 1.63 -17.52
N ARG A 19 0.16 1.94 -16.23
CA ARG A 19 1.47 2.17 -15.60
C ARG A 19 2.36 0.92 -15.53
N TYR A 20 1.75 -0.25 -15.46
CA TYR A 20 2.42 -1.52 -15.21
C TYR A 20 2.32 -2.49 -16.40
N LYS A 21 1.68 -2.07 -17.50
CA LYS A 21 1.43 -2.91 -18.67
C LYS A 21 2.71 -3.44 -19.33
N ASP A 22 3.80 -2.67 -19.25
CA ASP A 22 5.08 -2.98 -19.89
C ASP A 22 6.00 -3.82 -18.98
N PHE A 23 5.58 -4.07 -17.73
CA PHE A 23 6.33 -4.89 -16.78
C PHE A 23 5.99 -6.36 -16.98
N ASN A 24 7.01 -7.21 -16.99
CA ASN A 24 6.82 -8.65 -16.97
C ASN A 24 6.46 -9.16 -15.56
N ASP A 25 5.99 -10.40 -15.49
CA ASP A 25 5.54 -11.02 -14.23
C ASP A 25 6.65 -11.07 -13.16
N GLN A 26 7.91 -11.29 -13.54
CA GLN A 26 9.03 -11.31 -12.60
C GLN A 26 9.31 -9.92 -12.03
N GLU A 27 9.30 -8.88 -12.86
CA GLU A 27 9.50 -7.50 -12.43
C GLU A 27 8.40 -7.06 -11.46
N LEU A 28 7.14 -7.38 -11.76
CA LEU A 28 6.02 -7.11 -10.86
C LEU A 28 6.15 -7.86 -9.54
N ARG A 29 6.56 -9.14 -9.57
CA ARG A 29 6.80 -9.92 -8.36
C ARG A 29 7.91 -9.33 -7.52
N ILE A 30 9.04 -8.92 -8.11
CA ILE A 30 10.14 -8.26 -7.40
C ILE A 30 9.65 -6.95 -6.76
N ARG A 31 8.87 -6.16 -7.49
CA ARG A 31 8.31 -4.91 -6.97
C ARG A 31 7.35 -5.16 -5.80
N LEU A 32 6.48 -6.15 -5.92
CA LEU A 32 5.53 -6.54 -4.88
C LEU A 32 6.21 -7.24 -3.69
N GLN A 33 7.34 -7.91 -3.89
CA GLN A 33 8.22 -8.39 -2.82
C GLN A 33 8.84 -7.26 -2.01
N ASN A 34 8.88 -6.03 -2.54
CA ASN A 34 9.29 -4.82 -1.85
C ASN A 34 8.09 -4.01 -1.32
N ALA A 35 6.85 -4.42 -1.61
CA ALA A 35 5.66 -3.72 -1.13
C ALA A 35 5.48 -3.85 0.38
N VAL A 36 4.96 -2.80 1.01
CA VAL A 36 4.63 -2.83 2.44
C VAL A 36 3.29 -3.50 2.64
N LEU A 37 3.21 -4.36 3.66
CA LEU A 37 1.98 -4.99 4.11
C LEU A 37 1.65 -4.43 5.51
N PRO A 38 0.86 -3.35 5.61
CA PRO A 38 0.51 -2.72 6.89
C PRO A 38 -0.47 -3.57 7.69
N SER A 39 -0.32 -3.60 9.02
CA SER A 39 -1.35 -4.10 9.91
C SER A 39 -2.56 -3.18 9.89
N MET A 40 -3.68 -3.70 9.37
CA MET A 40 -4.93 -2.97 9.25
C MET A 40 -5.98 -3.39 10.29
N VAL A 41 -5.61 -4.20 11.28
CA VAL A 41 -6.55 -4.83 12.23
C VAL A 41 -7.47 -3.81 12.89
N ASN A 42 -6.91 -2.72 13.43
CA ASN A 42 -7.66 -1.71 14.19
C ASN A 42 -7.85 -0.37 13.46
N VAL A 43 -7.63 -0.35 12.14
CA VAL A 43 -7.62 0.89 11.36
C VAL A 43 -9.01 1.20 10.82
N ILE A 44 -9.59 2.33 11.23
CA ILE A 44 -10.89 2.82 10.71
C ILE A 44 -10.65 3.74 9.51
N SER A 45 -9.71 4.66 9.64
CA SER A 45 -9.29 5.57 8.58
C SER A 45 -7.78 5.67 8.54
N TRP A 46 -7.22 5.92 7.36
CA TRP A 46 -5.79 6.07 7.19
C TRP A 46 -5.48 7.07 6.07
N GLU A 47 -4.54 7.97 6.35
CA GLU A 47 -3.97 8.87 5.37
C GLU A 47 -2.70 8.23 4.79
N VAL A 48 -2.79 7.84 3.51
CA VAL A 48 -1.74 7.13 2.79
C VAL A 48 -0.54 8.07 2.59
N PRO A 49 0.64 7.77 3.14
CA PRO A 49 1.80 8.64 3.02
C PRO A 49 2.24 8.86 1.57
N PRO A 50 2.78 10.04 1.21
CA PRO A 50 3.22 10.34 -0.16
C PRO A 50 4.30 9.40 -0.71
N VAL A 51 5.04 8.73 0.18
CA VAL A 51 6.05 7.73 -0.19
C VAL A 51 5.43 6.46 -0.78
N ILE A 52 4.15 6.22 -0.54
CA ILE A 52 3.39 5.18 -1.21
C ILE A 52 2.93 5.74 -2.55
N HIS A 53 3.32 5.06 -3.61
CA HIS A 53 2.89 5.38 -4.95
C HIS A 53 1.49 4.84 -5.15
N ASP A 54 1.33 3.53 -5.34
CA ASP A 54 0.04 2.90 -5.59
C ASP A 54 -0.25 1.83 -4.55
N MET A 55 -1.49 1.35 -4.54
CA MET A 55 -1.91 0.31 -3.62
C MET A 55 -2.71 -0.77 -4.34
N VAL A 56 -2.66 -1.98 -3.80
CA VAL A 56 -3.53 -3.09 -4.20
C VAL A 56 -4.26 -3.57 -2.96
N LEU A 57 -5.57 -3.33 -2.91
CA LEU A 57 -6.44 -3.88 -1.87
C LEU A 57 -6.75 -5.33 -2.26
N VAL A 58 -6.06 -6.29 -1.65
CA VAL A 58 -6.23 -7.72 -1.92
C VAL A 58 -7.51 -8.24 -1.27
N GLN A 59 -7.80 -7.81 -0.04
CA GLN A 59 -8.98 -8.21 0.71
C GLN A 59 -9.50 -7.05 1.57
N GLY A 60 -10.81 -6.90 1.61
CA GLY A 60 -11.51 -5.89 2.42
C GLY A 60 -12.24 -4.86 1.56
N LYS A 61 -12.81 -3.87 2.24
CA LYS A 61 -13.55 -2.77 1.61
C LYS A 61 -13.10 -1.44 2.17
N ALA A 62 -12.82 -0.50 1.28
CA ALA A 62 -12.46 0.87 1.62
C ALA A 62 -13.26 1.86 0.78
N LYS A 63 -13.30 3.12 1.20
CA LYS A 63 -13.69 4.24 0.35
C LYS A 63 -12.68 5.37 0.50
N ASP A 64 -12.58 6.20 -0.52
CA ASP A 64 -11.93 7.49 -0.36
C ASP A 64 -12.85 8.46 0.39
N ALA A 65 -12.28 9.24 1.31
CA ALA A 65 -13.03 10.19 2.13
C ALA A 65 -13.49 11.43 1.34
N VAL A 66 -12.82 11.76 0.23
CA VAL A 66 -13.09 12.96 -0.56
C VAL A 66 -14.06 12.65 -1.69
N THR A 67 -13.75 11.65 -2.52
CA THR A 67 -14.59 11.32 -3.68
C THR A 67 -15.72 10.36 -3.34
N THR A 68 -15.70 9.74 -2.16
CA THR A 68 -16.61 8.66 -1.74
C THR A 68 -16.53 7.38 -2.59
N THR A 69 -15.59 7.32 -3.53
CA THR A 69 -15.35 6.15 -4.40
C THR A 69 -15.07 4.93 -3.53
N LYS A 70 -15.81 3.85 -3.75
CA LYS A 70 -15.69 2.59 -3.01
C LYS A 70 -14.74 1.65 -3.73
N PHE A 71 -13.93 0.94 -2.94
CA PHE A 71 -13.00 -0.09 -3.38
C PHE A 71 -13.34 -1.39 -2.66
N ILE A 72 -13.51 -2.46 -3.42
CA ILE A 72 -13.77 -3.81 -2.91
C ILE A 72 -12.66 -4.69 -3.45
N GLY A 73 -11.88 -5.29 -2.54
CA GLY A 73 -10.78 -6.18 -2.92
C GLY A 73 -11.27 -7.48 -3.57
N PRO A 74 -10.52 -8.06 -4.53
CA PRO A 74 -9.21 -7.61 -4.99
C PRO A 74 -9.29 -6.46 -6.02
N THR A 75 -8.62 -5.33 -5.75
CA THR A 75 -8.66 -4.16 -6.66
C THR A 75 -7.42 -3.26 -6.54
N TYR A 76 -7.16 -2.49 -7.60
CA TYR A 76 -6.14 -1.45 -7.65
C TYR A 76 -6.68 -0.13 -7.10
N ILE A 77 -5.87 0.55 -6.29
CA ILE A 77 -6.17 1.90 -5.80
C ILE A 77 -5.02 2.81 -6.22
N PRO A 78 -5.25 3.77 -7.14
CA PRO A 78 -4.21 4.67 -7.60
C PRO A 78 -3.79 5.67 -6.54
N ASN A 79 -2.59 6.21 -6.74
CA ASN A 79 -1.96 7.26 -5.94
C ASN A 79 -2.80 8.53 -5.68
N THR A 80 -3.90 8.75 -6.39
CA THR A 80 -4.80 9.90 -6.22
C THR A 80 -5.67 9.77 -4.97
N TYR A 81 -5.93 8.54 -4.51
CA TYR A 81 -6.76 8.27 -3.33
C TYR A 81 -5.88 8.15 -2.09
N ARG A 82 -5.94 9.17 -1.24
CA ARG A 82 -5.04 9.31 -0.09
C ARG A 82 -5.72 9.18 1.25
N LYS A 83 -7.03 9.39 1.35
CA LYS A 83 -7.76 9.34 2.62
C LYS A 83 -8.70 8.15 2.62
N LEU A 84 -8.20 7.00 3.02
CA LEU A 84 -8.97 5.76 2.98
C LEU A 84 -9.77 5.57 4.28
N ILE A 85 -11.05 5.23 4.15
CA ILE A 85 -11.94 4.83 5.24
C ILE A 85 -12.35 3.38 5.01
N MET A 86 -12.10 2.51 5.99
CA MET A 86 -12.49 1.11 5.94
C MET A 86 -13.99 0.98 6.21
N LEU A 87 -14.70 0.24 5.36
CA LEU A 87 -16.17 0.23 5.36
C LEU A 87 -16.82 -0.80 6.30
N ASP A 88 -16.07 -1.82 6.72
CA ASP A 88 -16.59 -2.90 7.55
C ASP A 88 -16.35 -2.62 9.06
N ASP A 89 -17.28 -3.09 9.90
CA ASP A 89 -17.19 -3.00 11.37
C ASP A 89 -15.90 -3.68 11.85
N ILE A 90 -15.07 -2.93 12.60
CA ILE A 90 -13.78 -3.37 13.14
C ILE A 90 -13.84 -4.71 13.89
N LYS A 91 -14.98 -5.01 14.55
CA LYS A 91 -15.16 -6.24 15.35
C LYS A 91 -15.57 -7.45 14.50
N LYS A 92 -16.14 -7.23 13.32
CA LYS A 92 -16.74 -8.27 12.47
C LYS A 92 -16.06 -8.42 11.12
N ARG A 93 -15.20 -7.48 10.75
CA ARG A 93 -14.60 -7.45 9.42
C ARG A 93 -13.57 -8.56 9.24
N PRO A 94 -13.48 -9.12 8.03
CA PRO A 94 -12.34 -9.94 7.69
C PRO A 94 -11.05 -9.10 7.73
N LEU A 95 -9.92 -9.77 7.89
CA LEU A 95 -8.61 -9.11 7.87
C LEU A 95 -8.44 -8.33 6.57
N ILE A 96 -8.15 -7.04 6.69
CA ILE A 96 -7.87 -6.20 5.52
C ILE A 96 -6.44 -6.46 5.08
N VAL A 97 -6.28 -6.86 3.82
CA VAL A 97 -4.98 -7.14 3.20
C VAL A 97 -4.79 -6.12 2.09
N ILE A 98 -3.81 -5.23 2.26
CA ILE A 98 -3.46 -4.21 1.28
C ILE A 98 -1.94 -4.23 1.05
N LEU A 99 -1.52 -4.19 -0.20
CA LEU A 99 -0.11 -4.02 -0.57
C LEU A 99 0.11 -2.56 -0.96
N LEU A 100 1.08 -1.93 -0.31
CA LEU A 100 1.47 -0.56 -0.58
C LEU A 100 2.75 -0.57 -1.42
N LEU A 101 2.69 -0.05 -2.63
CA LEU A 101 3.84 0.03 -3.53
C LEU A 101 4.57 1.34 -3.25
N PRO A 102 5.78 1.33 -2.66
CA PRO A 102 6.54 2.55 -2.45
C PRO A 102 7.01 3.16 -3.78
N VAL A 103 7.32 4.46 -3.76
CA VAL A 103 8.08 5.09 -4.84
C VAL A 103 9.48 4.46 -4.96
N GLU A 104 9.99 4.32 -6.18
CA GLU A 104 11.25 3.60 -6.48
C GLU A 104 12.45 4.15 -5.71
N LYS A 105 12.44 5.47 -5.44
CA LYS A 105 13.49 6.16 -4.69
C LYS A 105 13.39 5.95 -3.17
N CYS A 106 12.47 5.12 -2.68
CA CYS A 106 12.36 4.79 -1.27
C CYS A 106 12.89 3.38 -1.01
N HIS A 107 14.03 3.30 -0.33
CA HIS A 107 14.55 2.04 0.18
C HIS A 107 13.77 1.61 1.42
N VAL A 108 12.54 1.14 1.24
CA VAL A 108 11.84 0.40 2.28
C VAL A 108 12.45 -0.99 2.32
N LYS A 109 13.18 -1.33 3.39
CA LYS A 109 13.66 -2.71 3.55
C LYS A 109 12.43 -3.62 3.65
N PRO A 110 12.23 -4.59 2.73
CA PRO A 110 11.10 -5.49 2.79
C PRO A 110 11.14 -6.27 4.10
N ARG A 111 10.17 -6.00 4.98
CA ARG A 111 9.99 -6.78 6.20
C ARG A 111 9.12 -7.99 5.91
N LYS A 112 9.46 -9.13 6.51
CA LYS A 112 8.70 -10.39 6.37
C LYS A 112 7.39 -10.38 7.17
N HIS A 113 7.22 -9.42 8.09
CA HIS A 113 6.05 -9.29 8.95
C HIS A 113 5.20 -8.08 8.57
N TRP A 114 3.99 -8.03 9.13
CA TRP A 114 3.08 -6.89 9.04
C TRP A 114 3.74 -5.66 9.67
N MET A 115 3.73 -4.52 8.97
CA MET A 115 4.29 -3.27 9.49
C MET A 115 3.21 -2.47 10.21
N ASN A 116 3.55 -1.88 11.35
CA ASN A 116 2.66 -0.90 11.98
C ASN A 116 2.60 0.37 11.14
N LEU A 117 1.46 1.07 11.13
CA LEU A 117 1.30 2.30 10.34
C LEU A 117 2.30 3.39 10.74
N GLU A 118 2.63 3.48 12.03
CA GLU A 118 3.65 4.41 12.56
C GLU A 118 5.04 4.15 11.98
N GLU A 119 5.41 2.90 11.71
CA GLU A 119 6.68 2.56 11.04
C GLU A 119 6.69 3.04 9.59
N ILE A 120 5.53 3.10 8.95
CA ILE A 120 5.36 3.60 7.57
C ILE A 120 5.45 5.13 7.56
N GLU A 121 4.88 5.78 8.58
CA GLU A 121 5.01 7.21 8.79
C GLU A 121 6.46 7.62 9.09
N PHE A 122 7.28 6.77 9.70
CA PHE A 122 8.69 7.10 9.94
C PHE A 122 9.51 7.26 8.63
N PHE A 123 9.09 6.63 7.51
CA PHE A 123 9.68 6.91 6.19
C PHE A 123 9.39 8.33 5.68
N LYS A 124 8.42 9.03 6.27
CA LYS A 124 8.14 10.46 6.03
C LYS A 124 9.28 11.35 6.54
N MET A 125 9.95 10.96 7.63
CA MET A 125 10.90 11.83 8.34
C MET A 125 12.36 11.67 7.90
N SER A 126 12.79 10.46 7.49
CA SER A 126 14.20 10.23 7.14
C SER A 126 14.68 10.95 5.86
N LYS A 127 13.76 11.53 5.08
CA LYS A 127 14.09 12.38 3.92
C LYS A 127 14.10 13.89 4.22
N SER A 128 13.72 14.33 5.42
CA SER A 128 13.69 15.76 5.77
C SER A 128 14.95 16.27 6.50
N HIS A 129 15.94 15.40 6.78
CA HIS A 129 17.21 15.80 7.39
C HIS A 129 18.40 15.49 6.48
N LYS A 130 18.50 16.18 5.35
CA LYS A 130 19.77 16.49 4.67
C LYS A 130 19.71 17.85 3.96
N THR A 131 19.33 18.92 4.66
CA THR A 131 19.63 20.29 4.21
C THR A 131 19.61 21.28 5.39
N ALA A 132 20.68 21.30 6.18
CA ALA A 132 21.14 22.36 7.11
C ALA A 132 22.29 21.73 7.91
N HIS A 133 23.53 22.20 7.98
CA HIS A 133 24.17 23.46 7.65
C HIS A 133 25.56 23.17 7.06
N LYS A 134 25.96 23.92 6.02
CA LYS A 134 27.34 24.36 5.86
C LYS A 134 27.26 25.87 5.71
N ILE A 135 27.67 26.58 6.76
CA ILE A 135 28.16 27.95 6.68
C ILE A 135 29.68 27.81 6.74
#